data_AF-A0A378KAW4-F1
#
_entry.id   AF-A0A378KAW4-F1
#
_cell.length_a   1.000
_cell.length_b   1.000
_cell.length_c   1.000
_cell.angle_alpha   90.00
_cell.angle_beta   90.00
_cell.angle_gamma   90.00
#
_symmetry.space_group_name_H-M   'P 1'
#
loop_
_entity.id
_entity.type
_entity.pdbx_description
1 polymer ?
#
loop_
_entity_poly.entity_id
_entity_poly.type
_entity_poly.pdbx_seq_one_letter_code
_entity_poly.pdbx_strand_id
1 'polypeptide(L)'
;MDKYHYTFSLPKKIQISPMIKVGVAGSGNLEVIIKPNSDFDKTEIIVNTVISGFRNTWDAVIERFVEDYPYSGLSITLNDAGATPPVVSLRLRQAMETYQTGYPKKDSYTEANARNRIYSLVDEASFTEFLLDKETPSPTLPQLNMQVETDDGVIIGTAKMDGIDIAIASQQKDFIGGSVGEIHGAKINGLIKYAIKNQLPAIIFLIDSGGVRLQEANVGEIEISEIIRSILDARSAGIKTIGVICGNNGAFGGMGIISGTLDYLIVNQGARIGVSGAEVIQAVKGVEVFDSSNRPLVWRVYGGRTRFLKADVQGYTTNKTMDIRQAIKTALKTLPTAPSLNLNSILAEHEQLQKRIASAKNCREEGEWLKNNRTELYQQDIFNVSDQQFLALTNKGK
;
A
#
# COMPACT_ATOMS: atom_id res chain seq x y z
N MET A 1 0.96 15.30 25.43
CA MET A 1 -0.24 14.90 24.65
C MET A 1 -1.43 15.45 25.37
N ASP A 2 -2.19 16.31 24.70
CA ASP A 2 -3.42 16.86 25.23
C ASP A 2 -4.58 15.99 24.74
N LYS A 3 -5.59 15.82 25.59
CA LYS A 3 -6.83 15.12 25.25
C LYS A 3 -8.01 16.02 25.52
N TYR A 4 -8.82 16.26 24.50
CA TYR A 4 -10.02 17.08 24.59
C TYR A 4 -11.26 16.22 24.39
N HIS A 5 -12.27 16.46 25.24
CA HIS A 5 -13.53 15.75 25.24
C HIS A 5 -14.66 16.73 24.98
N TYR A 6 -15.50 16.40 24.01
CA TYR A 6 -16.67 17.16 23.63
C TYR A 6 -17.89 16.25 23.62
N THR A 7 -19.02 16.78 24.09
CA THR A 7 -20.31 16.08 24.09
C THR A 7 -21.38 17.04 23.63
N PHE A 8 -22.17 16.62 22.63
CA PHE A 8 -23.21 17.43 22.03
C PHE A 8 -24.53 16.65 21.96
N SER A 9 -25.65 17.35 22.18
CA SER A 9 -26.99 16.87 21.83
C SER A 9 -27.43 17.62 20.58
N LEU A 10 -27.47 16.91 19.45
CA LEU A 10 -27.64 17.50 18.12
C LEU A 10 -28.99 17.12 17.50
N PRO A 11 -29.60 18.01 16.70
CA PRO A 11 -31.00 17.87 16.28
C PRO A 11 -31.26 16.79 15.21
N LYS A 12 -30.26 16.40 14.41
CA LYS A 12 -30.46 15.43 13.33
C LYS A 12 -30.09 14.01 13.78
N LYS A 13 -30.83 13.02 13.29
CA LYS A 13 -30.44 11.61 13.37
C LYS A 13 -29.77 11.21 12.06
N ILE A 14 -28.75 10.37 12.14
CA ILE A 14 -28.03 9.82 10.98
C ILE A 14 -28.36 8.33 10.83
N GLN A 15 -28.37 7.85 9.60
CA GLN A 15 -28.41 6.41 9.35
C GLN A 15 -27.17 5.76 9.98
N ILE A 16 -27.40 4.72 10.77
CA ILE A 16 -26.33 3.99 11.44
C ILE A 16 -25.55 3.20 10.38
N SER A 17 -24.25 3.43 10.32
CA SER A 17 -23.31 2.72 9.47
C SER A 17 -22.27 2.01 10.33
N PRO A 18 -21.59 0.98 9.80
CA PRO A 18 -20.42 0.40 10.46
C PRO A 18 -19.34 1.45 10.73
N MET A 19 -18.44 1.11 11.64
CA MET A 19 -17.26 1.92 11.94
C MET A 19 -16.44 2.20 10.67
N ILE A 20 -15.90 3.41 10.56
CA ILE A 20 -14.97 3.82 9.50
C ILE A 20 -13.75 4.50 10.10
N LYS A 21 -12.63 4.40 9.38
CA LYS A 21 -11.37 5.11 9.66
C LYS A 21 -10.91 5.84 8.40
N VAL A 22 -10.61 7.13 8.51
CA VAL A 22 -10.23 8.02 7.40
C VAL A 22 -9.05 8.90 7.82
N GLY A 23 -8.13 9.14 6.89
CA GLY A 23 -6.92 9.91 7.17
C GLY A 23 -5.78 9.02 7.67
N VAL A 24 -4.70 9.67 8.09
CA VAL A 24 -3.46 9.02 8.53
C VAL A 24 -2.83 9.85 9.64
N ALA A 25 -2.42 9.21 10.72
CA ALA A 25 -1.79 9.87 11.85
C ALA A 25 -0.28 10.08 11.62
N GLY A 26 0.09 10.91 10.65
CA GLY A 26 1.48 11.24 10.32
C GLY A 26 1.62 12.44 9.39
N SER A 27 2.82 13.04 9.35
CA SER A 27 3.20 14.11 8.41
C SER A 27 2.27 15.34 8.39
N GLY A 28 1.87 15.86 9.57
CA GLY A 28 0.97 17.02 9.66
C GLY A 28 -0.47 16.72 9.25
N ASN A 29 -0.92 15.48 9.50
CA ASN A 29 -2.26 14.99 9.19
C ASN A 29 -2.91 14.36 10.42
N LEU A 30 -4.09 13.76 10.27
CA LEU A 30 -4.81 13.11 11.35
C LEU A 30 -5.56 11.88 10.84
N GLU A 31 -5.76 10.92 11.75
CA GLU A 31 -6.71 9.82 11.60
C GLU A 31 -8.01 10.21 12.28
N VAL A 32 -9.13 9.99 11.59
CA VAL A 32 -10.50 10.21 12.07
C VAL A 32 -11.23 8.89 12.06
N ILE A 33 -11.77 8.53 13.21
CA ILE A 33 -12.53 7.30 13.42
C ILE A 33 -13.97 7.71 13.74
N ILE A 34 -14.94 7.18 13.00
CA ILE A 34 -16.36 7.38 13.28
C ILE A 34 -17.01 6.03 13.48
N LYS A 35 -17.77 5.89 14.58
CA LYS A 35 -18.60 4.72 14.85
C LYS A 35 -19.92 5.15 15.52
N PRO A 36 -20.95 4.29 15.53
CA PRO A 36 -22.17 4.55 16.29
C PRO A 36 -21.86 4.74 17.78
N ASN A 37 -22.51 5.71 18.41
CA ASN A 37 -22.47 5.89 19.87
C ASN A 37 -23.45 4.90 20.53
N SER A 38 -23.13 4.44 21.73
CA SER A 38 -24.07 3.70 22.59
C SER A 38 -25.25 4.56 23.04
N ASP A 39 -25.05 5.87 23.20
CA ASP A 39 -26.12 6.85 23.44
C ASP A 39 -26.48 7.55 22.12
N PHE A 40 -27.61 7.16 21.52
CA PHE A 40 -28.04 7.70 20.22
C PHE A 40 -28.52 9.16 20.28
N ASP A 41 -28.69 9.74 21.47
CA ASP A 41 -29.09 11.14 21.68
C ASP A 41 -27.89 12.07 21.86
N LYS A 42 -26.67 11.51 21.89
CA LYS A 42 -25.44 12.27 22.05
C LYS A 42 -24.41 11.94 20.99
N THR A 43 -23.66 12.96 20.61
CA THR A 43 -22.43 12.80 19.84
C THR A 43 -21.25 13.14 20.73
N GLU A 44 -20.29 12.22 20.79
CA GLU A 44 -19.05 12.37 21.53
C GLU A 44 -17.91 12.54 20.55
N ILE A 45 -17.07 13.54 20.80
CA ILE A 45 -15.87 13.79 20.01
C ILE A 45 -14.67 13.81 20.96
N ILE A 46 -13.69 12.97 20.68
CA ILE A 46 -12.42 12.88 21.41
C ILE A 46 -11.30 13.32 20.47
N VAL A 47 -10.52 14.29 20.90
CA VAL A 47 -9.32 14.72 20.19
C VAL A 47 -8.10 14.31 21.02
N ASN A 48 -7.24 13.49 20.43
CA ASN A 48 -5.92 13.16 20.95
C ASN A 48 -4.89 13.91 20.11
N THR A 49 -4.15 14.85 20.69
CA THR A 49 -3.13 15.64 19.96
C THR A 49 -1.78 15.63 20.67
N VAL A 50 -0.72 15.56 19.86
CA VAL A 50 0.65 15.73 20.35
C VAL A 50 1.04 17.19 20.55
N ILE A 51 0.26 18.13 20.02
CA ILE A 51 0.52 19.57 20.13
C ILE A 51 -0.30 20.18 21.27
N SER A 52 0.39 20.62 22.32
CA SER A 52 -0.24 21.27 23.46
C SER A 52 -0.54 22.75 23.23
N GLY A 53 -1.56 23.27 23.92
CA GLY A 53 -1.86 24.71 23.96
C GLY A 53 -2.80 25.24 22.86
N PHE A 54 -3.41 24.36 22.06
CA PHE A 54 -4.31 24.73 20.95
C PHE A 54 -5.80 24.53 21.25
N ARG A 55 -6.20 24.49 22.53
CA ARG A 55 -7.59 24.26 22.96
C ARG A 55 -8.59 25.16 22.23
N ASN A 56 -8.36 26.48 22.20
CA ASN A 56 -9.27 27.43 21.54
C ASN A 56 -9.42 27.18 20.03
N THR A 57 -8.35 26.71 19.38
CA THR A 57 -8.39 26.35 17.96
C THR A 57 -9.21 25.08 17.75
N TRP A 58 -9.03 24.07 18.60
CA TRP A 58 -9.83 22.85 18.57
C TRP A 58 -11.30 23.12 18.84
N ASP A 59 -11.63 23.94 19.84
CA ASP A 59 -12.99 24.35 20.14
C ASP A 59 -13.67 24.94 18.89
N ALA A 60 -13.03 25.92 18.24
CA ALA A 60 -13.57 26.56 17.03
C ALA A 60 -13.74 25.58 15.85
N VAL A 61 -12.80 24.64 15.65
CA VAL A 61 -12.90 23.65 14.56
C VAL A 61 -14.01 22.63 14.83
N ILE A 62 -14.16 22.18 16.08
CA ILE A 62 -15.18 21.22 16.47
C ILE A 62 -16.57 21.86 16.45
N GLU A 63 -16.72 23.08 16.97
CA GLU A 63 -17.98 23.85 16.91
C GLU A 63 -18.46 24.00 15.46
N ARG A 64 -17.59 24.47 14.56
CA ARG A 64 -17.92 24.57 13.14
C ARG A 64 -18.30 23.23 12.52
N PHE A 65 -17.60 22.15 12.88
CA PHE A 65 -17.90 20.83 12.37
C PHE A 65 -19.30 20.34 12.78
N VAL A 66 -19.70 20.53 14.05
CA VAL A 66 -21.03 20.12 14.50
C VAL A 66 -22.15 21.02 13.98
N GLU A 67 -21.85 22.29 13.64
CA GLU A 67 -22.77 23.17 12.91
C GLU A 67 -23.03 22.65 11.48
N ASP A 68 -21.97 22.28 10.76
CA ASP A 68 -22.05 21.75 9.39
C ASP A 68 -22.68 20.34 9.36
N TYR A 69 -22.40 19.51 10.37
CA TYR A 69 -22.86 18.12 10.49
C TYR A 69 -23.58 17.85 11.83
N PRO A 70 -24.79 18.40 12.06
CA PRO A 70 -25.47 18.36 13.36
C PRO A 70 -26.18 17.03 13.63
N TYR A 71 -25.44 15.92 13.57
CA TYR A 71 -25.94 14.56 13.77
C TYR A 71 -25.64 14.02 15.17
N SER A 72 -26.67 13.52 15.85
CA SER A 72 -26.56 12.77 17.11
C SER A 72 -26.27 11.28 16.89
N GLY A 73 -25.72 10.62 17.92
CA GLY A 73 -25.49 9.18 17.94
C GLY A 73 -24.15 8.76 17.34
N LEU A 74 -23.16 9.65 17.28
CA LEU A 74 -21.83 9.35 16.76
C LEU A 74 -20.78 9.38 17.88
N SER A 75 -19.81 8.47 17.79
CA SER A 75 -18.56 8.52 18.54
C SER A 75 -17.44 8.78 17.54
N ILE A 76 -16.81 9.95 17.66
CA ILE A 76 -15.77 10.43 16.75
C ILE A 76 -14.46 10.56 17.51
N THR A 77 -13.41 9.90 17.03
CA THR A 77 -12.06 10.02 17.61
C THR A 77 -11.11 10.60 16.58
N LEU A 78 -10.36 11.62 16.95
CA LEU A 78 -9.34 12.27 16.12
C LEU A 78 -7.97 12.00 16.75
N ASN A 79 -7.11 11.32 16.01
CA ASN A 79 -5.71 11.12 16.37
C ASN A 79 -4.86 12.06 15.52
N ASP A 80 -4.49 13.20 16.11
CA ASP A 80 -3.82 14.31 15.43
C ASP A 80 -2.30 14.17 15.48
N ALA A 81 -1.67 14.32 14.30
CA ALA A 81 -0.23 14.35 14.10
C ALA A 81 0.26 15.76 13.67
N GLY A 82 -0.33 16.80 14.25
CA GLY A 82 0.01 18.19 13.98
C GLY A 82 -0.65 18.76 12.73
N ALA A 83 -1.89 18.36 12.46
CA ALA A 83 -2.68 18.87 11.35
C ALA A 83 -3.07 20.34 11.54
N THR A 84 -3.00 21.10 10.45
CA THR A 84 -3.53 22.47 10.44
C THR A 84 -5.06 22.45 10.42
N PRO A 85 -5.75 23.51 10.90
CA PRO A 85 -7.21 23.56 10.92
C PRO A 85 -7.88 23.23 9.56
N PRO A 86 -7.38 23.70 8.40
CA PRO A 86 -7.93 23.29 7.10
C PRO A 86 -7.82 21.79 6.82
N VAL A 87 -6.73 21.14 7.25
CA VAL A 87 -6.54 19.68 7.11
C VAL A 87 -7.50 18.93 8.02
N VAL A 88 -7.68 19.39 9.26
CA VAL A 88 -8.67 18.82 10.20
C VAL A 88 -10.08 18.89 9.61
N SER A 89 -10.53 20.08 9.16
CA SER A 89 -11.86 20.24 8.53
C SER A 89 -12.02 19.36 7.29
N LEU A 90 -10.97 19.22 6.47
CA LEU A 90 -10.99 18.35 5.30
C LEU A 90 -11.20 16.87 5.69
N ARG A 91 -10.45 16.37 6.68
CA ARG A 91 -10.56 14.95 7.09
C ARG A 91 -11.88 14.66 7.78
N LEU A 92 -12.38 15.57 8.61
CA LEU A 92 -13.71 15.44 9.21
C LEU A 92 -14.82 15.38 8.15
N ARG A 93 -14.78 16.24 7.13
CA ARG A 93 -15.70 16.18 5.99
C ARG A 93 -15.62 14.83 5.28
N GLN A 94 -14.41 14.39 4.92
CA GLN A 94 -14.20 13.12 4.24
C GLN A 94 -14.68 11.92 5.09
N ALA A 95 -14.47 11.96 6.40
CA ALA A 95 -14.93 10.92 7.32
C ALA A 95 -16.46 10.88 7.38
N MET A 96 -17.13 12.03 7.44
CA MET A 96 -18.60 12.10 7.40
C MET A 96 -19.17 11.61 6.07
N GLU A 97 -18.61 12.05 4.94
CA GLU A 97 -19.01 11.57 3.61
C GLU A 97 -18.84 10.05 3.50
N THR A 98 -17.71 9.52 4.00
CA THR A 98 -17.41 8.08 4.02
C THR A 98 -18.38 7.31 4.93
N TYR A 99 -18.72 7.85 6.09
CA TYR A 99 -19.68 7.22 7.00
C TYR A 99 -21.09 7.15 6.40
N GLN A 100 -21.47 8.16 5.62
CA GLN A 100 -22.80 8.23 4.98
C GLN A 100 -22.90 7.41 3.69
N THR A 101 -21.83 7.36 2.88
CA THR A 101 -21.87 6.84 1.51
C THR A 101 -20.93 5.66 1.25
N GLY A 102 -20.16 5.26 2.26
CA GLY A 102 -19.09 4.28 2.12
C GLY A 102 -17.80 4.88 1.58
N TYR A 103 -16.74 4.07 1.49
CA TYR A 103 -15.46 4.53 0.98
C TYR A 103 -15.55 4.87 -0.51
N PRO A 104 -15.14 6.08 -0.93
CA PRO A 104 -15.22 6.47 -2.33
C PRO A 104 -14.25 5.63 -3.16
N LYS A 105 -14.72 5.16 -4.32
CA LYS A 105 -13.88 4.53 -5.33
C LYS A 105 -13.02 5.62 -6.01
N LYS A 106 -11.80 5.26 -6.38
CA LYS A 106 -10.82 6.16 -7.02
C LYS A 106 -10.42 5.60 -8.38
N ASP A 107 -10.49 6.45 -9.41
CA ASP A 107 -10.03 6.07 -10.75
C ASP A 107 -8.49 5.99 -10.81
N SER A 108 -7.79 6.88 -10.09
CA SER A 108 -6.33 6.89 -9.97
C SER A 108 -5.87 6.07 -8.76
N TYR A 109 -5.08 5.03 -8.99
CA TYR A 109 -4.53 4.19 -7.91
C TYR A 109 -3.55 4.96 -7.02
N THR A 110 -2.70 5.79 -7.63
CA THR A 110 -1.75 6.63 -6.91
C THR A 110 -2.42 7.59 -5.92
N GLU A 111 -3.59 8.13 -6.26
CA GLU A 111 -4.34 9.05 -5.38
C GLU A 111 -5.13 8.33 -4.27
N ALA A 112 -5.32 7.03 -4.41
CA ALA A 112 -6.05 6.22 -3.45
C ALA A 112 -5.18 5.87 -2.23
N ASN A 113 -5.77 6.00 -1.03
CA ASN A 113 -5.20 5.45 0.20
C ASN A 113 -5.45 3.93 0.27
N ALA A 114 -4.92 3.27 1.32
CA ALA A 114 -4.99 1.81 1.47
C ALA A 114 -6.43 1.25 1.37
N ARG A 115 -7.41 1.85 2.06
CA ARG A 115 -8.81 1.42 2.02
C ARG A 115 -9.44 1.73 0.66
N ASN A 116 -9.26 2.93 0.13
CA ASN A 116 -9.80 3.30 -1.18
C ASN A 116 -9.32 2.35 -2.28
N ARG A 117 -8.06 1.89 -2.24
CA ARG A 117 -7.54 0.90 -3.18
C ARG A 117 -8.34 -0.40 -3.14
N ILE A 118 -8.59 -0.94 -1.95
CA ILE A 118 -9.37 -2.17 -1.78
C ILE A 118 -10.78 -1.97 -2.36
N TYR A 119 -11.52 -0.96 -1.90
CA TYR A 119 -12.89 -0.70 -2.34
C TYR A 119 -13.03 -0.39 -3.84
N SER A 120 -11.96 0.09 -4.47
CA SER A 120 -11.94 0.36 -5.91
C SER A 120 -11.60 -0.88 -6.75
N LEU A 121 -10.95 -1.88 -6.15
CA LEU A 121 -10.48 -3.08 -6.82
C LEU A 121 -11.39 -4.29 -6.65
N VAL A 122 -12.11 -4.41 -5.54
CA VAL A 122 -12.92 -5.60 -5.20
C VAL A 122 -14.38 -5.46 -5.60
N ASP A 123 -15.13 -6.56 -5.60
CA ASP A 123 -16.56 -6.56 -5.89
C ASP A 123 -17.31 -5.71 -4.86
N GLU A 124 -18.38 -5.07 -5.33
CA GLU A 124 -19.18 -4.18 -4.49
C GLU A 124 -19.73 -4.92 -3.26
N ALA A 125 -19.67 -4.25 -2.10
CA ALA A 125 -20.11 -4.79 -0.81
C ALA A 125 -19.51 -6.16 -0.42
N SER A 126 -18.33 -6.52 -0.94
CA SER A 126 -17.70 -7.83 -0.66
C SER A 126 -16.57 -7.78 0.39
N PHE A 127 -15.99 -6.61 0.65
CA PHE A 127 -14.84 -6.50 1.55
C PHE A 127 -15.27 -6.58 3.01
N THR A 128 -14.62 -7.48 3.75
CA THR A 128 -14.70 -7.59 5.21
C THR A 128 -13.31 -7.31 5.79
N GLU A 129 -13.15 -6.14 6.40
CA GLU A 129 -11.89 -5.74 7.04
C GLU A 129 -11.71 -6.50 8.36
N PHE A 130 -10.52 -7.08 8.56
CA PHE A 130 -10.16 -7.71 9.83
C PHE A 130 -9.64 -6.67 10.81
N LEU A 131 -10.02 -6.82 12.08
CA LEU A 131 -9.59 -5.96 13.18
C LEU A 131 -10.03 -4.49 13.06
N LEU A 132 -11.05 -4.19 12.25
CA LEU A 132 -11.56 -2.83 12.07
C LEU A 132 -12.00 -2.18 13.39
N ASP A 133 -12.66 -2.97 14.25
CA ASP A 133 -13.18 -2.58 15.56
C ASP A 133 -12.13 -2.63 16.68
N LYS A 134 -10.91 -3.04 16.36
CA LYS A 134 -9.79 -3.11 17.30
C LYS A 134 -8.75 -2.05 16.95
N GLU A 135 -8.17 -1.45 17.97
CA GLU A 135 -6.99 -0.61 17.83
C GLU A 135 -5.76 -1.49 18.07
N THR A 136 -4.95 -1.63 17.02
CA THR A 136 -3.71 -2.40 17.04
C THR A 136 -2.55 -1.51 16.57
N PRO A 137 -2.24 -0.41 17.28
CA PRO A 137 -1.10 0.44 16.94
C PRO A 137 0.23 -0.25 17.28
N SER A 138 1.33 0.27 16.73
CA SER A 138 2.68 -0.12 17.17
C SER A 138 2.88 0.09 18.67
N PRO A 139 3.40 -0.90 19.43
CA PRO A 139 3.74 -0.74 20.83
C PRO A 139 5.03 0.06 21.05
N THR A 140 5.87 0.20 20.02
CA THR A 140 7.20 0.82 20.10
C THR A 140 7.15 2.33 19.84
N LEU A 141 6.34 2.77 18.86
CA LEU A 141 6.27 4.19 18.49
C LEU A 141 5.93 5.13 19.67
N PRO A 142 4.98 4.82 20.57
CA PRO A 142 4.71 5.68 21.73
C PRO A 142 5.92 5.85 22.66
N GLN A 143 6.76 4.81 22.80
CA GLN A 143 7.97 4.86 23.64
C GLN A 143 9.04 5.81 23.07
N LEU A 144 8.97 6.08 21.77
CA LEU A 144 9.80 7.05 21.07
C LEU A 144 9.15 8.43 20.96
N ASN A 145 8.03 8.66 21.66
CA ASN A 145 7.20 9.86 21.54
C ASN A 145 6.73 10.12 20.09
N MET A 146 6.50 9.05 19.34
CA MET A 146 5.98 9.13 17.98
C MET A 146 4.49 8.82 17.94
N GLN A 147 3.80 9.47 17.00
CA GLN A 147 2.38 9.23 16.76
C GLN A 147 2.16 7.82 16.20
N VAL A 148 1.05 7.21 16.61
CA VAL A 148 0.57 5.92 16.10
C VAL A 148 -0.66 6.09 15.22
N GLU A 149 -0.85 5.14 14.30
CA GLU A 149 -2.08 4.93 13.56
C GLU A 149 -2.75 3.64 14.07
N THR A 150 -4.06 3.64 14.27
CA THR A 150 -4.73 2.54 14.99
C THR A 150 -4.71 1.20 14.26
N ASP A 151 -4.44 1.19 12.95
CA ASP A 151 -4.31 -0.02 12.15
C ASP A 151 -2.85 -0.34 11.75
N ASP A 152 -1.89 0.39 12.31
CA ASP A 152 -0.43 0.29 12.08
C ASP A 152 -0.01 0.34 10.60
N GLY A 153 -0.80 1.01 9.76
CA GLY A 153 -0.47 1.32 8.38
C GLY A 153 -0.68 0.16 7.40
N VAL A 154 -1.46 -0.86 7.75
CA VAL A 154 -1.88 -1.92 6.82
C VAL A 154 -3.31 -2.37 7.03
N ILE A 155 -4.05 -2.46 5.92
CA ILE A 155 -5.42 -2.92 5.90
C ILE A 155 -5.45 -4.35 5.39
N ILE A 156 -6.06 -5.25 6.14
CA ILE A 156 -6.14 -6.68 5.80
C ILE A 156 -7.59 -7.17 5.88
N GLY A 157 -7.92 -8.19 5.10
CA GLY A 157 -9.23 -8.83 5.18
C GLY A 157 -9.52 -9.74 3.99
N THR A 158 -10.78 -10.08 3.82
CA THR A 158 -11.26 -10.89 2.69
C THR A 158 -12.21 -10.10 1.81
N ALA A 159 -12.22 -10.39 0.51
CA ALA A 159 -13.15 -9.81 -0.43
C ALA A 159 -13.46 -10.80 -1.56
N LYS A 160 -14.33 -10.39 -2.48
CA LYS A 160 -14.52 -11.09 -3.76
C LYS A 160 -13.93 -10.27 -4.90
N MET A 161 -13.38 -10.94 -5.90
CA MET A 161 -13.03 -10.34 -7.18
C MET A 161 -13.56 -11.21 -8.31
N ASP A 162 -14.56 -10.70 -9.03
CA ASP A 162 -15.36 -11.48 -9.99
C ASP A 162 -15.93 -12.77 -9.37
N GLY A 163 -16.44 -12.67 -8.15
CA GLY A 163 -17.00 -13.79 -7.39
C GLY A 163 -15.98 -14.72 -6.73
N ILE A 164 -14.68 -14.62 -7.07
CA ILE A 164 -13.60 -15.42 -6.48
C ILE A 164 -13.25 -14.85 -5.11
N ASP A 165 -13.32 -15.69 -4.06
CA ASP A 165 -12.89 -15.33 -2.72
C ASP A 165 -11.36 -15.11 -2.68
N ILE A 166 -10.94 -13.98 -2.12
CA ILE A 166 -9.54 -13.60 -1.99
C ILE A 166 -9.26 -13.07 -0.59
N ALA A 167 -8.03 -13.28 -0.13
CA ALA A 167 -7.44 -12.44 0.91
C ALA A 167 -6.78 -11.21 0.26
N ILE A 168 -6.81 -10.08 0.94
CA ILE A 168 -6.18 -8.85 0.44
C ILE A 168 -5.50 -8.08 1.57
N ALA A 169 -4.28 -7.59 1.31
CA ALA A 169 -3.52 -6.69 2.16
C ALA A 169 -3.20 -5.41 1.39
N SER A 170 -3.39 -4.25 2.00
CA SER A 170 -3.13 -2.95 1.40
C SER A 170 -2.35 -2.04 2.33
N GLN A 171 -1.14 -1.67 1.92
CA GLN A 171 -0.25 -0.83 2.73
C GLN A 171 -0.63 0.65 2.62
N GLN A 172 -0.61 1.34 3.76
CA GLN A 172 -0.84 2.77 3.86
C GLN A 172 0.48 3.53 3.66
N LYS A 173 0.66 4.05 2.45
CA LYS A 173 1.90 4.71 2.03
C LYS A 173 2.26 5.95 2.86
N ASP A 174 1.24 6.64 3.37
CA ASP A 174 1.43 7.93 4.05
C ASP A 174 1.81 7.75 5.53
N PHE A 175 1.66 6.53 6.10
CA PHE A 175 2.07 6.23 7.46
C PHE A 175 3.50 5.68 7.49
N ILE A 176 4.45 6.54 7.89
CA ILE A 176 5.90 6.24 7.97
C ILE A 176 6.39 5.54 6.68
N GLY A 177 5.97 6.03 5.52
CA GLY A 177 6.36 5.50 4.22
C GLY A 177 5.82 4.09 3.90
N GLY A 178 4.74 3.64 4.56
CA GLY A 178 4.21 2.28 4.44
C GLY A 178 5.19 1.22 4.96
N SER A 179 6.06 1.61 5.89
CA SER A 179 7.11 0.74 6.42
C SER A 179 6.56 -0.33 7.35
N VAL A 180 7.21 -1.50 7.34
CA VAL A 180 6.82 -2.68 8.10
C VAL A 180 7.41 -2.60 9.50
N GLY A 181 6.53 -2.50 10.51
CA GLY A 181 6.82 -2.72 11.92
C GLY A 181 6.26 -4.07 12.41
N GLU A 182 6.28 -4.28 13.72
CA GLU A 182 5.84 -5.50 14.40
C GLU A 182 4.38 -5.84 14.07
N ILE A 183 3.45 -4.93 14.40
CA ILE A 183 2.02 -5.19 14.24
C ILE A 183 1.62 -5.22 12.76
N HIS A 184 2.19 -4.33 11.94
CA HIS A 184 2.04 -4.34 10.49
C HIS A 184 2.39 -5.70 9.89
N GLY A 185 3.56 -6.23 10.22
CA GLY A 185 4.01 -7.54 9.75
C GLY A 185 3.15 -8.67 10.26
N ALA A 186 2.83 -8.67 11.56
CA ALA A 186 2.01 -9.70 12.19
C ALA A 186 0.61 -9.77 11.56
N LYS A 187 0.04 -8.63 11.15
CA LYS A 187 -1.23 -8.58 10.41
C LYS A 187 -1.12 -9.24 9.04
N ILE A 188 -0.07 -8.95 8.28
CA ILE A 188 0.17 -9.60 6.97
C ILE A 188 0.36 -11.11 7.17
N ASN A 189 1.17 -11.52 8.14
CA ASN A 189 1.39 -12.93 8.48
C ASN A 189 0.09 -13.64 8.90
N GLY A 190 -0.72 -13.00 9.74
CA GLY A 190 -2.02 -13.50 10.18
C GLY A 190 -2.99 -13.68 9.01
N LEU A 191 -3.03 -12.74 8.07
CA LEU A 191 -3.84 -12.85 6.85
C LEU A 191 -3.41 -14.04 5.98
N ILE A 192 -2.11 -14.24 5.79
CA ILE A 192 -1.60 -15.35 4.99
C ILE A 192 -1.95 -16.69 5.66
N LYS A 193 -1.73 -16.82 6.96
CA LYS A 193 -2.12 -18.02 7.74
C LYS A 193 -3.63 -18.26 7.68
N TYR A 194 -4.44 -17.20 7.72
CA TYR A 194 -5.88 -17.30 7.53
C TYR A 194 -6.24 -17.82 6.14
N ALA A 195 -5.60 -17.31 5.08
CA ALA A 195 -5.83 -17.75 3.71
C ALA A 195 -5.50 -19.25 3.54
N ILE A 196 -4.37 -19.71 4.11
CA ILE A 196 -3.97 -21.13 4.15
C ILE A 196 -5.03 -21.97 4.87
N LYS A 197 -5.40 -21.58 6.08
CA LYS A 197 -6.38 -22.32 6.89
C LYS A 197 -7.73 -22.47 6.20
N ASN A 198 -8.17 -21.44 5.47
CA ASN A 198 -9.45 -21.42 4.78
C ASN A 198 -9.35 -21.80 3.30
N GLN A 199 -8.18 -22.22 2.82
CA GLN A 199 -7.93 -22.62 1.43
C GLN A 199 -8.44 -21.58 0.43
N LEU A 200 -8.16 -20.31 0.69
CA LEU A 200 -8.55 -19.25 -0.23
C LEU A 200 -7.78 -19.39 -1.56
N PRO A 201 -8.43 -19.18 -2.72
CA PRO A 201 -7.78 -19.28 -4.03
C PRO A 201 -6.56 -18.37 -4.23
N ALA A 202 -6.56 -17.19 -3.62
CA ALA A 202 -5.51 -16.20 -3.80
C ALA A 202 -5.37 -15.21 -2.64
N ILE A 203 -4.17 -14.62 -2.56
CA ILE A 203 -3.84 -13.47 -1.72
C ILE A 203 -3.34 -12.35 -2.63
N ILE A 204 -3.92 -11.17 -2.50
CA ILE A 204 -3.53 -9.96 -3.23
C ILE A 204 -2.80 -9.01 -2.28
N PHE A 205 -1.55 -8.65 -2.62
CA PHE A 205 -0.74 -7.69 -1.87
C PHE A 205 -0.66 -6.37 -2.65
N LEU A 206 -1.29 -5.33 -2.13
CA LEU A 206 -1.19 -3.96 -2.64
C LEU A 206 -0.02 -3.27 -1.92
N ILE A 207 1.16 -3.33 -2.54
CA ILE A 207 2.45 -2.98 -1.93
C ILE A 207 2.77 -1.51 -2.23
N ASP A 208 3.10 -0.76 -1.18
CA ASP A 208 3.53 0.63 -1.27
C ASP A 208 4.39 1.01 -0.05
N SER A 209 5.64 0.54 -0.05
CA SER A 209 6.49 0.49 1.14
C SER A 209 7.94 0.90 0.89
N GLY A 210 8.48 1.68 1.83
CA GLY A 210 9.91 1.97 1.95
C GLY A 210 10.75 0.83 2.55
N GLY A 211 10.14 -0.27 3.01
CA GLY A 211 10.83 -1.39 3.65
C GLY A 211 10.59 -1.46 5.15
N VAL A 212 11.61 -1.84 5.92
CA VAL A 212 11.52 -1.98 7.38
C VAL A 212 11.39 -0.61 8.04
N ARG A 213 10.52 -0.51 9.05
CA ARG A 213 10.36 0.69 9.87
C ARG A 213 11.54 0.81 10.82
N LEU A 214 12.43 1.79 10.59
CA LEU A 214 13.68 1.93 11.35
C LEU A 214 13.49 2.09 12.86
N GLN A 215 12.35 2.64 13.28
CA GLN A 215 11.96 2.77 14.69
C GLN A 215 11.75 1.41 15.38
N GLU A 216 11.43 0.37 14.60
CA GLU A 216 11.18 -1.00 15.07
C GLU A 216 12.18 -2.01 14.51
N ALA A 217 13.17 -1.53 13.73
CA ALA A 217 14.27 -2.22 13.07
C ALA A 217 14.23 -3.76 13.14
N ASN A 218 14.81 -4.35 14.19
CA ASN A 218 14.96 -5.81 14.31
C ASN A 218 13.63 -6.56 14.28
N VAL A 219 12.59 -6.02 14.93
CA VAL A 219 11.28 -6.68 14.94
C VAL A 219 10.62 -6.57 13.56
N GLY A 220 10.76 -5.42 12.91
CA GLY A 220 10.34 -5.27 11.51
C GLY A 220 11.07 -6.23 10.55
N GLU A 221 12.38 -6.45 10.74
CA GLU A 221 13.16 -7.40 9.92
C GLU A 221 12.78 -8.88 10.19
N ILE A 222 12.47 -9.22 11.45
CA ILE A 222 11.89 -10.53 11.79
C ILE A 222 10.57 -10.72 11.04
N GLU A 223 9.70 -9.72 11.04
CA GLU A 223 8.44 -9.77 10.31
C GLU A 223 8.63 -9.94 8.80
N ILE A 224 9.62 -9.28 8.19
CA ILE A 224 9.97 -9.52 6.77
C ILE A 224 10.29 -11.00 6.53
N SER A 225 11.11 -11.60 7.40
CA SER A 225 11.48 -13.02 7.29
C SER A 225 10.28 -13.96 7.47
N GLU A 226 9.41 -13.65 8.43
CA GLU A 226 8.18 -14.40 8.70
C GLU A 226 7.17 -14.28 7.54
N ILE A 227 7.07 -13.11 6.90
CA ILE A 227 6.24 -12.90 5.72
C ILE A 227 6.75 -13.74 4.55
N ILE A 228 8.06 -13.75 4.30
CA ILE A 228 8.67 -14.60 3.25
C ILE A 228 8.31 -16.06 3.51
N ARG A 229 8.50 -16.56 4.73
CA ARG A 229 8.14 -17.94 5.09
C ARG A 229 6.65 -18.22 4.85
N SER A 230 5.79 -17.33 5.34
CA SER A 230 4.33 -17.50 5.19
C SER A 230 3.89 -17.48 3.72
N ILE A 231 4.52 -16.67 2.88
CA ILE A 231 4.28 -16.68 1.42
C ILE A 231 4.67 -18.02 0.81
N LEU A 232 5.84 -18.56 1.15
CA LEU A 232 6.29 -19.86 0.66
C LEU A 232 5.35 -20.99 1.11
N ASP A 233 4.84 -20.93 2.35
CA ASP A 233 3.84 -21.87 2.86
C ASP A 233 2.51 -21.74 2.08
N ALA A 234 2.06 -20.51 1.80
CA ALA A 234 0.84 -20.27 1.03
C ALA A 234 0.94 -20.81 -0.41
N ARG A 235 2.07 -20.56 -1.06
CA ARG A 235 2.35 -21.09 -2.41
C ARG A 235 2.40 -22.61 -2.41
N SER A 236 3.02 -23.21 -1.38
CA SER A 236 3.07 -24.67 -1.21
C SER A 236 1.67 -25.27 -0.96
N ALA A 237 0.77 -24.50 -0.34
CA ALA A 237 -0.64 -24.85 -0.17
C ALA A 237 -1.50 -24.59 -1.42
N GLY A 238 -0.91 -24.18 -2.55
CA GLY A 238 -1.61 -23.92 -3.81
C GLY A 238 -2.35 -22.58 -3.89
N ILE A 239 -2.07 -21.66 -2.95
CA ILE A 239 -2.68 -20.33 -2.91
C ILE A 239 -1.87 -19.39 -3.80
N LYS A 240 -2.54 -18.74 -4.75
CA LYS A 240 -1.90 -17.79 -5.67
C LYS A 240 -1.52 -16.50 -4.93
N THR A 241 -0.28 -16.09 -5.04
CA THR A 241 0.22 -14.85 -4.40
C THR A 241 0.49 -13.78 -5.46
N ILE A 242 -0.30 -12.70 -5.45
CA ILE A 242 -0.26 -11.66 -6.49
C ILE A 242 0.09 -10.32 -5.83
N GLY A 243 1.17 -9.68 -6.31
CA GLY A 243 1.59 -8.36 -5.87
C GLY A 243 1.22 -7.26 -6.87
N VAL A 244 0.80 -6.11 -6.36
CA VAL A 244 0.54 -4.90 -7.13
C VAL A 244 1.40 -3.77 -6.56
N ILE A 245 2.34 -3.29 -7.37
CA ILE A 245 3.23 -2.18 -7.02
C ILE A 245 2.95 -1.06 -8.01
N CYS A 246 1.94 -0.26 -7.71
CA CYS A 246 1.48 0.85 -8.56
C CYS A 246 1.43 2.20 -7.81
N GLY A 247 1.96 2.23 -6.57
CA GLY A 247 1.93 3.38 -5.67
C GLY A 247 3.18 4.27 -5.73
N ASN A 248 3.31 5.17 -4.76
CA ASN A 248 4.31 6.26 -4.76
C ASN A 248 5.59 5.96 -3.97
N ASN A 249 5.60 4.96 -3.11
CA ASN A 249 6.77 4.56 -2.34
C ASN A 249 7.48 3.38 -3.03
N GLY A 250 6.74 2.53 -3.73
CA GLY A 250 7.27 1.36 -4.43
C GLY A 250 7.39 0.15 -3.51
N ALA A 251 8.39 -0.69 -3.74
CA ALA A 251 8.73 -1.84 -2.90
C ALA A 251 10.24 -1.84 -2.64
N PHE A 252 10.64 -1.29 -1.50
CA PHE A 252 12.04 -1.20 -1.08
C PHE A 252 12.37 -2.09 0.12
N GLY A 253 13.65 -2.30 0.38
CA GLY A 253 14.14 -3.08 1.52
C GLY A 253 13.58 -4.50 1.52
N GLY A 254 13.15 -4.96 2.70
CA GLY A 254 12.51 -6.27 2.85
C GLY A 254 11.27 -6.47 1.98
N MET A 255 10.47 -5.42 1.74
CA MET A 255 9.31 -5.52 0.83
C MET A 255 9.72 -5.66 -0.63
N GLY A 256 10.88 -5.12 -1.02
CA GLY A 256 11.50 -5.37 -2.32
C GLY A 256 11.86 -6.85 -2.50
N ILE A 257 12.39 -7.49 -1.45
CA ILE A 257 12.69 -8.93 -1.45
C ILE A 257 11.40 -9.75 -1.49
N ILE A 258 10.43 -9.45 -0.62
CA ILE A 258 9.12 -10.10 -0.57
C ILE A 258 8.44 -10.08 -1.93
N SER A 259 8.50 -8.94 -2.65
CA SER A 259 7.90 -8.85 -3.98
C SER A 259 8.43 -9.92 -4.94
N GLY A 260 9.71 -10.25 -4.89
CA GLY A 260 10.34 -11.30 -5.69
C GLY A 260 9.96 -12.73 -5.30
N THR A 261 9.26 -12.93 -4.18
CA THR A 261 8.82 -14.25 -3.71
C THR A 261 7.39 -14.61 -4.12
N LEU A 262 6.64 -13.63 -4.67
CA LEU A 262 5.26 -13.78 -5.11
C LEU A 262 5.18 -14.49 -6.48
N ASP A 263 4.04 -15.13 -6.77
CA ASP A 263 3.84 -15.83 -8.06
C ASP A 263 3.70 -14.85 -9.24
N TYR A 264 3.18 -13.65 -8.99
CA TYR A 264 2.92 -12.68 -10.05
C TYR A 264 3.01 -11.25 -9.53
N LEU A 265 3.73 -10.39 -10.26
CA LEU A 265 3.85 -8.97 -9.99
C LEU A 265 3.23 -8.14 -11.11
N ILE A 266 2.39 -7.18 -10.72
CA ILE A 266 1.80 -6.16 -11.59
C ILE A 266 2.39 -4.81 -11.21
N VAL A 267 2.92 -4.10 -12.20
CA VAL A 267 3.52 -2.76 -12.02
C VAL A 267 2.95 -1.75 -13.00
N ASN A 268 3.20 -0.47 -12.75
CA ASN A 268 2.99 0.62 -13.70
C ASN A 268 4.24 1.53 -13.77
N GLN A 269 4.15 2.67 -14.46
CA GLN A 269 5.26 3.64 -14.52
C GLN A 269 5.67 4.21 -13.16
N GLY A 270 4.78 4.24 -12.16
CA GLY A 270 5.06 4.76 -10.82
C GLY A 270 5.81 3.78 -9.91
N ALA A 271 5.86 2.50 -10.31
CA ALA A 271 6.49 1.44 -9.55
C ALA A 271 8.01 1.61 -9.49
N ARG A 272 8.59 1.40 -8.31
CA ARG A 272 10.04 1.19 -8.11
C ARG A 272 10.23 -0.03 -7.23
N ILE A 273 11.17 -0.89 -7.61
CA ILE A 273 11.49 -2.12 -6.88
C ILE A 273 12.98 -2.22 -6.68
N GLY A 274 13.43 -2.32 -5.43
CA GLY A 274 14.84 -2.45 -5.08
C GLY A 274 15.04 -2.95 -3.65
N VAL A 275 16.26 -3.39 -3.32
CA VAL A 275 16.59 -3.73 -1.93
C VAL A 275 17.10 -2.47 -1.23
N SER A 276 18.22 -1.90 -1.71
CA SER A 276 18.74 -0.63 -1.20
C SER A 276 18.14 0.55 -1.98
N GLY A 277 17.73 1.60 -1.26
CA GLY A 277 17.30 2.86 -1.87
C GLY A 277 18.47 3.64 -2.47
N ALA A 278 18.19 4.53 -3.43
CA ALA A 278 19.18 5.36 -4.11
C ALA A 278 20.05 6.18 -3.14
N GLU A 279 19.43 6.82 -2.15
CA GLU A 279 20.13 7.63 -1.14
C GLU A 279 21.06 6.77 -0.27
N VAL A 280 20.66 5.53 0.04
CA VAL A 280 21.48 4.59 0.81
C VAL A 280 22.71 4.17 0.00
N ILE A 281 22.55 3.85 -1.29
CA ILE A 281 23.68 3.51 -2.16
C ILE A 281 24.63 4.70 -2.29
N GLN A 282 24.11 5.91 -2.53
CA GLN A 282 24.92 7.12 -2.62
C GLN A 282 25.71 7.36 -1.33
N ALA A 283 25.07 7.25 -0.16
CA ALA A 283 25.71 7.49 1.12
C ALA A 283 26.87 6.50 1.39
N VAL A 284 26.74 5.24 0.95
CA VAL A 284 27.73 4.18 1.21
C VAL A 284 28.82 4.10 0.13
N LYS A 285 28.48 4.35 -1.14
CA LYS A 285 29.36 4.13 -2.30
C LYS A 285 29.77 5.41 -3.02
N GLY A 286 29.18 6.55 -2.69
CA GLY A 286 29.43 7.85 -3.30
C GLY A 286 28.53 8.14 -4.50
N VAL A 287 28.36 9.43 -4.80
CA VAL A 287 27.53 9.97 -5.89
C VAL A 287 27.97 9.48 -7.28
N GLU A 288 29.27 9.23 -7.46
CA GLU A 288 29.84 8.72 -8.72
C GLU A 288 29.36 7.30 -9.06
N VAL A 289 28.96 6.52 -8.04
CA VAL A 289 28.40 5.17 -8.23
C VAL A 289 26.90 5.25 -8.49
N PHE A 290 26.20 6.09 -7.73
CA PHE A 290 24.77 6.27 -7.87
C PHE A 290 24.34 7.65 -7.37
N ASP A 291 23.97 8.55 -8.28
CA ASP A 291 23.42 9.86 -7.94
C ASP A 291 21.92 9.75 -7.64
N SER A 292 21.54 9.86 -6.37
CA SER A 292 20.17 9.77 -5.91
C SER A 292 19.31 10.97 -6.33
N SER A 293 19.93 12.10 -6.69
CA SER A 293 19.24 13.28 -7.22
C SER A 293 18.89 13.14 -8.71
N ASN A 294 19.59 12.27 -9.43
CA ASN A 294 19.32 11.95 -10.83
C ASN A 294 18.09 11.05 -10.97
N ARG A 295 16.90 11.66 -10.93
CA ARG A 295 15.62 10.94 -11.03
C ARG A 295 15.52 10.05 -12.27
N PRO A 296 15.93 10.47 -13.49
CA PRO A 296 15.93 9.58 -14.65
C PRO A 296 16.76 8.30 -14.44
N LEU A 297 17.96 8.41 -13.84
CA LEU A 297 18.77 7.24 -13.49
C LEU A 297 18.05 6.32 -12.50
N VAL A 298 17.47 6.89 -11.43
CA VAL A 298 16.67 6.13 -10.44
C VAL A 298 15.58 5.32 -11.13
N TRP A 299 14.82 5.92 -12.04
CA TRP A 299 13.75 5.23 -12.76
C TRP A 299 14.27 4.17 -13.73
N ARG A 300 15.38 4.41 -14.44
CA ARG A 300 15.96 3.39 -15.33
C ARG A 300 16.55 2.20 -14.57
N VAL A 301 16.90 2.36 -13.29
CA VAL A 301 17.45 1.28 -12.46
C VAL A 301 16.35 0.51 -11.69
N TYR A 302 15.41 1.24 -11.07
CA TYR A 302 14.39 0.63 -10.19
C TYR A 302 13.00 0.51 -10.81
N GLY A 303 12.72 1.26 -11.88
CA GLY A 303 11.37 1.53 -12.35
C GLY A 303 10.61 0.32 -12.90
N GLY A 304 9.28 0.36 -12.82
CA GLY A 304 8.40 -0.71 -13.31
C GLY A 304 8.61 -1.04 -14.79
N ARG A 305 8.90 -0.04 -15.63
CA ARG A 305 9.24 -0.26 -17.05
C ARG A 305 10.48 -1.12 -17.21
N THR A 306 11.56 -0.78 -16.49
CA THR A 306 12.79 -1.58 -16.45
C THR A 306 12.49 -3.00 -15.99
N ARG A 307 11.75 -3.17 -14.89
CA ARG A 307 11.40 -4.51 -14.37
C ARG A 307 10.61 -5.32 -15.40
N PHE A 308 9.68 -4.69 -16.11
CA PHE A 308 8.86 -5.36 -17.12
C PHE A 308 9.67 -5.75 -18.36
N LEU A 309 10.54 -4.88 -18.87
CA LEU A 309 11.40 -5.16 -20.02
C LEU A 309 12.37 -6.32 -19.76
N LYS A 310 12.86 -6.41 -18.52
CA LYS A 310 13.76 -7.47 -18.07
C LYS A 310 13.04 -8.77 -17.71
N ALA A 311 11.71 -8.82 -17.87
CA ALA A 311 10.85 -9.91 -17.45
C ALA A 311 11.01 -10.28 -15.95
N ASP A 312 11.33 -9.31 -15.10
CA ASP A 312 11.31 -9.46 -13.63
C ASP A 312 9.89 -9.49 -13.07
N VAL A 313 8.97 -8.88 -13.80
CA VAL A 313 7.55 -8.76 -13.44
C VAL A 313 6.70 -9.15 -14.65
N GLN A 314 5.55 -9.75 -14.39
CA GLN A 314 4.74 -10.40 -15.41
C GLN A 314 3.68 -9.47 -16.00
N GLY A 315 3.15 -8.53 -15.20
CA GLY A 315 2.13 -7.57 -15.61
C GLY A 315 2.62 -6.13 -15.64
N TYR A 316 2.24 -5.41 -16.69
CA TYR A 316 2.33 -3.94 -16.75
C TYR A 316 0.94 -3.36 -17.01
N THR A 317 0.60 -2.27 -16.34
CA THR A 317 -0.71 -1.62 -16.44
C THR A 317 -0.58 -0.09 -16.38
N THR A 318 -1.68 0.61 -16.64
CA THR A 318 -1.75 2.07 -16.42
C THR A 318 -2.02 2.37 -14.95
N ASN A 319 -2.04 3.65 -14.58
CA ASN A 319 -2.44 4.08 -13.23
C ASN A 319 -3.96 4.00 -12.96
N LYS A 320 -4.78 3.62 -13.96
CA LYS A 320 -6.22 3.47 -13.77
C LYS A 320 -6.53 2.24 -12.93
N THR A 321 -7.35 2.40 -11.90
CA THR A 321 -7.73 1.30 -11.00
C THR A 321 -8.47 0.18 -11.74
N MET A 322 -9.25 0.52 -12.77
CA MET A 322 -9.92 -0.47 -13.62
C MET A 322 -8.92 -1.36 -14.39
N ASP A 323 -7.84 -0.77 -14.93
CA ASP A 323 -6.81 -1.50 -15.66
C ASP A 323 -6.02 -2.41 -14.71
N ILE A 324 -5.76 -1.94 -13.48
CA ILE A 324 -5.13 -2.75 -12.41
C ILE A 324 -6.04 -3.92 -12.02
N ARG A 325 -7.33 -3.68 -11.80
CA ARG A 325 -8.31 -4.74 -11.50
C ARG A 325 -8.33 -5.78 -12.63
N GLN A 326 -8.31 -5.34 -13.88
CA GLN A 326 -8.28 -6.24 -15.03
C GLN A 326 -6.98 -7.06 -15.09
N ALA A 327 -5.83 -6.47 -14.76
CA ALA A 327 -4.56 -7.18 -14.66
C ALA A 327 -4.57 -8.26 -13.57
N ILE A 328 -5.13 -7.97 -12.40
CA ILE A 328 -5.29 -8.96 -11.31
C ILE A 328 -6.21 -10.10 -11.76
N LYS A 329 -7.34 -9.79 -12.40
CA LYS A 329 -8.25 -10.80 -12.96
C LYS A 329 -7.57 -11.72 -13.97
N THR A 330 -6.75 -11.14 -14.86
CA THR A 330 -5.97 -11.93 -15.81
C THR A 330 -5.01 -12.86 -15.06
N ALA A 331 -4.25 -12.36 -14.09
CA ALA A 331 -3.34 -13.17 -13.28
C ALA A 331 -4.06 -14.31 -12.53
N LEU A 332 -5.22 -14.03 -11.92
CA LEU A 332 -6.04 -15.06 -11.25
C LEU A 332 -6.45 -16.20 -12.19
N LYS A 333 -6.71 -15.90 -13.46
CA LYS A 333 -7.09 -16.89 -14.48
C LYS A 333 -5.89 -17.64 -15.07
N THR A 334 -4.77 -16.97 -15.29
CA THR A 334 -3.62 -17.52 -16.02
C THR A 334 -2.62 -18.24 -15.14
N LEU A 335 -2.50 -17.85 -13.86
CA LEU A 335 -1.58 -18.50 -12.94
C LEU A 335 -1.98 -19.97 -12.70
N PRO A 336 -1.03 -20.92 -12.83
CA PRO A 336 -1.28 -22.29 -12.42
C PRO A 336 -1.50 -22.34 -10.91
N THR A 337 -2.23 -23.35 -10.44
CA THR A 337 -2.46 -23.58 -9.00
C THR A 337 -1.23 -24.12 -8.30
N ALA A 338 -0.26 -24.71 -9.02
CA ALA A 338 1.02 -25.14 -8.47
C ALA A 338 2.13 -25.00 -9.53
N PRO A 339 3.18 -24.18 -9.31
CA PRO A 339 4.34 -24.18 -10.18
C PRO A 339 5.14 -25.48 -9.98
N SER A 340 5.61 -26.11 -11.06
CA SER A 340 6.44 -27.33 -10.93
C SER A 340 7.87 -26.95 -10.54
N LEU A 341 8.27 -27.24 -9.29
CA LEU A 341 9.66 -27.16 -8.86
C LEU A 341 10.35 -28.50 -9.15
N ASN A 342 11.02 -28.59 -10.30
CA ASN A 342 11.75 -29.79 -10.71
C ASN A 342 13.11 -29.39 -11.32
N LEU A 343 13.97 -30.37 -11.56
CA LEU A 343 15.31 -30.12 -12.09
C LEU A 343 15.28 -29.34 -13.40
N ASN A 344 14.35 -29.64 -14.31
CA ASN A 344 14.26 -28.97 -15.61
C ASN A 344 13.86 -27.50 -15.46
N SER A 345 12.91 -27.18 -14.57
CA SER A 345 12.50 -25.79 -14.35
C SER A 345 13.62 -24.97 -13.70
N ILE A 346 14.34 -25.55 -12.73
CA ILE A 346 15.50 -24.91 -12.08
C ILE A 346 16.63 -24.66 -13.10
N LEU A 347 16.96 -25.65 -13.94
CA LEU A 347 18.01 -25.50 -14.96
C LEU A 347 17.64 -24.45 -16.02
N ALA A 348 16.37 -24.42 -16.45
CA ALA A 348 15.89 -23.42 -17.40
C ALA A 348 15.97 -22.00 -16.82
N GLU A 349 15.57 -21.81 -15.56
CA GLU A 349 15.70 -20.53 -14.87
C GLU A 349 17.17 -20.12 -14.71
N HIS A 350 18.05 -21.05 -14.34
CA HIS A 350 19.49 -20.78 -14.26
C HIS A 350 20.07 -20.32 -15.61
N GLU A 351 19.74 -21.02 -16.70
CA GLU A 351 20.19 -20.64 -18.05
C GLU A 351 19.69 -19.24 -18.44
N GLN A 352 18.44 -18.92 -18.15
CA GLN A 352 17.86 -17.59 -18.37
C GLN A 352 18.62 -16.50 -17.60
N LEU A 353 18.93 -16.74 -16.33
CA LEU A 353 19.68 -15.80 -15.49
C LEU A 353 21.12 -15.59 -16.01
N GLN A 354 21.79 -16.65 -16.46
CA GLN A 354 23.12 -16.54 -17.09
C GLN A 354 23.09 -15.70 -18.37
N LYS A 355 22.12 -15.93 -19.26
CA LYS A 355 21.94 -15.12 -20.48
C LYS A 355 21.75 -13.64 -20.14
N ARG A 356 21.03 -13.34 -19.07
CA ARG A 356 20.79 -11.98 -18.61
C ARG A 356 22.04 -11.31 -18.04
N ILE A 357 22.84 -12.03 -17.25
CA ILE A 357 24.14 -11.52 -16.78
C ILE A 357 25.04 -11.19 -17.97
N ALA A 358 25.10 -12.09 -18.96
CA ALA A 358 25.90 -11.90 -20.16
C ALA A 358 25.44 -10.68 -20.98
N SER A 359 24.13 -10.49 -21.19
CA SER A 359 23.60 -9.36 -21.96
C SER A 359 23.74 -8.00 -21.26
N ALA A 360 23.78 -7.99 -19.93
CA ALA A 360 23.98 -6.79 -19.13
C ALA A 360 25.46 -6.39 -18.95
N LYS A 361 26.40 -7.17 -19.51
CA LYS A 361 27.82 -6.89 -19.37
C LYS A 361 28.15 -5.48 -19.87
N ASN A 362 28.91 -4.73 -19.07
CA ASN A 362 29.30 -3.34 -19.30
C ASN A 362 28.16 -2.32 -19.35
N CYS A 363 26.93 -2.70 -18.97
CA CYS A 363 25.82 -1.76 -18.82
C CYS A 363 25.65 -1.43 -17.33
N ARG A 364 25.53 -0.14 -17.00
CA ARG A 364 25.26 0.35 -15.64
C ARG A 364 23.76 0.45 -15.34
N GLU A 365 22.96 0.68 -16.38
CA GLU A 365 21.53 0.95 -16.27
C GLU A 365 20.79 0.54 -17.56
N GLU A 366 19.45 0.58 -17.52
CA GLU A 366 18.61 0.02 -18.58
C GLU A 366 18.72 0.77 -19.91
N GLY A 367 18.93 2.09 -19.90
CA GLY A 367 19.14 2.90 -21.11
C GLY A 367 20.35 2.43 -21.92
N GLU A 368 21.49 2.23 -21.28
CA GLU A 368 22.69 1.63 -21.88
C GLU A 368 22.41 0.22 -22.43
N TRP A 369 21.67 -0.60 -21.68
CA TRP A 369 21.29 -1.94 -22.14
C TRP A 369 20.41 -1.90 -23.39
N LEU A 370 19.38 -1.04 -23.40
CA LEU A 370 18.48 -0.86 -24.55
C LEU A 370 19.24 -0.34 -25.77
N LYS A 371 20.17 0.59 -25.59
CA LYS A 371 21.00 1.11 -26.70
C LYS A 371 21.79 -0.01 -27.39
N ASN A 372 22.24 -1.01 -26.64
CA ASN A 372 23.06 -2.11 -27.14
C ASN A 372 22.23 -3.30 -27.64
N ASN A 373 21.05 -3.56 -27.07
CA ASN A 373 20.30 -4.79 -27.28
C ASN A 373 18.91 -4.59 -27.91
N ARG A 374 18.32 -3.39 -27.81
CA ARG A 374 16.95 -3.05 -28.23
C ARG A 374 16.89 -1.61 -28.75
N THR A 375 17.71 -1.30 -29.75
CA THR A 375 17.91 0.06 -30.27
C THR A 375 16.61 0.71 -30.74
N GLU A 376 15.66 -0.08 -31.24
CA GLU A 376 14.34 0.39 -31.66
C GLU A 376 13.51 0.95 -30.49
N LEU A 377 13.68 0.41 -29.28
CA LEU A 377 13.04 0.94 -28.08
C LEU A 377 13.82 2.14 -27.53
N TYR A 378 15.15 2.10 -27.59
CA TYR A 378 15.99 3.21 -27.16
C TYR A 378 15.67 4.51 -27.93
N GLN A 379 15.54 4.42 -29.26
CA GLN A 379 15.23 5.57 -30.13
C GLN A 379 13.85 6.20 -29.87
N GLN A 380 12.93 5.43 -29.31
CA GLN A 380 11.56 5.88 -29.01
C GLN A 380 11.42 6.48 -27.61
N ASP A 381 12.51 6.54 -26.84
CA ASP A 381 12.54 7.10 -25.49
C ASP A 381 11.41 6.57 -24.60
N ILE A 382 11.35 5.24 -24.50
CA ILE A 382 10.27 4.51 -23.83
C ILE A 382 10.09 4.87 -22.34
N PHE A 383 11.00 5.63 -21.73
CA PHE A 383 10.84 6.11 -20.35
C PHE A 383 10.03 7.40 -20.26
N ASN A 384 9.84 8.12 -21.36
CA ASN A 384 9.12 9.39 -21.41
C ASN A 384 7.77 9.33 -22.15
N VAL A 385 7.41 8.17 -22.72
CA VAL A 385 6.08 7.94 -23.34
C VAL A 385 4.99 7.66 -22.30
N SER A 386 3.72 7.75 -22.69
CA SER A 386 2.59 7.34 -21.83
C SER A 386 2.54 5.82 -21.63
N ASP A 387 1.84 5.34 -20.59
CA ASP A 387 1.69 3.89 -20.33
C ASP A 387 1.07 3.13 -21.52
N GLN A 388 0.09 3.74 -22.20
CA GLN A 388 -0.55 3.14 -23.37
C GLN A 388 0.42 2.99 -24.55
N GLN A 389 1.24 4.03 -24.79
CA GLN A 389 2.29 3.98 -25.80
C GLN A 389 3.35 2.93 -25.43
N PHE A 390 3.81 2.90 -24.18
CA PHE A 390 4.78 1.90 -23.71
C PHE A 390 4.29 0.46 -23.95
N LEU A 391 3.02 0.17 -23.60
CA LEU A 391 2.40 -1.13 -23.86
C LEU A 391 2.33 -1.45 -25.36
N ALA A 392 1.96 -0.48 -26.20
CA ALA A 392 1.91 -0.67 -27.64
C ALA A 392 3.30 -0.96 -28.26
N LEU A 393 4.36 -0.35 -27.72
CA LEU A 393 5.73 -0.56 -28.19
C LEU A 393 6.31 -1.90 -27.75
N THR A 394 6.02 -2.32 -26.53
CA THR A 394 6.54 -3.57 -25.96
C THR A 394 5.80 -4.82 -26.44
N ASN A 395 4.52 -4.70 -26.80
CA ASN A 395 3.74 -5.81 -27.36
C ASN A 395 4.02 -6.09 -28.84
N LYS A 396 4.58 -5.12 -29.60
CA LYS A 396 4.91 -5.30 -31.02
C LYS A 396 6.05 -6.30 -31.29
N GLY A 397 6.73 -6.79 -30.26
CA GLY A 397 7.86 -7.73 -30.36
C GLY A 397 7.71 -9.00 -29.52
N LYS A 398 6.48 -9.34 -29.10
CA LYS A 398 6.17 -10.61 -28.41
C LYS A 398 5.45 -11.58 -29.32
#